data_AF-A0A8J3VZD1-F1
#
_entry.id   AF-A0A8J3VZD1-F1
#
_cell.length_a   1.000
_cell.length_b   1.000
_cell.length_c   1.000
_cell.angle_alpha   90.00
_cell.angle_beta   90.00
_cell.angle_gamma   90.00
#
_symmetry.space_group_name_H-M   'P 1'
#
loop_
_entity.id
_entity.type
_entity.pdbx_description
1 polymer ?
#
loop_
_entity_poly.entity_id
_entity_poly.type
_entity_poly.pdbx_seq_one_letter_code
_entity_poly.pdbx_strand_id
1 'polypeptide(L)' 'MRRVIGVGEHAVPPASAITPAVVDLIAHHQDLQRERCLLFVAATRAREELTISWHGAPSVFLPA' A
#
# COMPACT_ATOMS: atom_id res chain seq x y z
N MET A 1 -4.71 -8.05 -18.95
CA MET A 1 -5.19 -7.15 -17.86
C MET A 1 -4.80 -7.70 -16.49
N ARG A 2 -4.21 -6.88 -15.61
CA ARG A 2 -3.93 -7.24 -14.21
C ARG A 2 -4.66 -6.27 -13.30
N ARG A 3 -5.24 -6.76 -12.20
CA ARG A 3 -5.96 -5.93 -11.23
C ARG A 3 -5.33 -6.07 -9.86
N VAL A 4 -5.18 -4.93 -9.19
CA VAL A 4 -4.85 -4.86 -7.76
C VAL A 4 -6.13 -4.42 -7.07
N ILE A 5 -6.65 -5.28 -6.19
CA ILE A 5 -7.95 -5.10 -5.55
C ILE A 5 -7.72 -4.91 -4.06
N GLY A 6 -8.51 -4.01 -3.45
CA GLY A 6 -8.45 -3.74 -2.02
C GLY A 6 -7.31 -2.81 -1.62
N VAL A 7 -6.89 -1.87 -2.47
CA VAL A 7 -5.86 -0.87 -2.13
C VAL A 7 -6.47 0.29 -1.32
N GLY A 8 -7.10 -0.05 -0.20
CA GLY A 8 -7.75 0.90 0.72
C GLY A 8 -6.90 1.20 1.95
N GLU A 9 -7.30 2.23 2.70
CA GLU A 9 -6.63 2.76 3.89
C GLU A 9 -6.21 1.68 4.92
N HIS A 10 -7.06 0.68 5.16
CA HIS A 10 -6.81 -0.36 6.16
C HIS A 10 -6.18 -1.64 5.61
N ALA A 11 -6.03 -1.72 4.28
CA ALA A 11 -5.54 -2.92 3.61
C ALA A 11 -4.10 -2.75 3.11
N VAL A 12 -3.75 -1.54 2.65
CA VAL A 12 -2.38 -1.22 2.23
C VAL A 12 -2.04 0.20 2.72
N PRO A 13 -1.20 0.36 3.75
CA PRO A 13 -0.65 -0.71 4.59
C PRO A 13 -1.68 -1.23 5.61
N PRO A 14 -1.66 -2.50 5.99
CA PRO A 14 -2.47 -2.98 7.11
C PRO A 14 -1.89 -2.43 8.43
N ALA A 15 -2.75 -1.98 9.34
CA ALA A 15 -2.32 -1.37 10.61
C ALA A 15 -1.43 -2.30 11.46
N SER A 16 -1.62 -3.62 11.36
CA SER A 16 -0.79 -4.60 12.06
C SER A 16 0.63 -4.72 11.53
N ALA A 17 0.91 -4.24 10.31
CA ALA A 17 2.23 -4.27 9.70
C ALA A 17 3.02 -2.97 9.92
N ILE A 18 2.43 -1.98 10.59
CA ILE A 18 3.04 -0.67 10.79
C ILE A 18 3.32 -0.45 12.28
N THR A 19 4.60 -0.37 12.64
CA THR A 19 5.01 0.07 13.97
C THR A 19 4.54 1.49 14.22
N PRO A 20 3.89 1.84 15.35
CA PRO A 20 3.49 3.21 15.61
C PRO A 20 4.71 4.14 15.70
N ALA A 21 4.67 5.30 15.04
CA ALA A 21 5.78 6.26 15.01
C ALA A 21 6.21 6.76 16.40
N VAL A 22 5.28 6.75 17.36
CA VAL A 22 5.53 7.10 18.78
C VAL A 22 6.38 6.05 19.51
N VAL A 23 6.36 4.79 19.06
CA VAL A 23 7.15 3.70 19.62
C VAL A 23 8.54 3.70 18.98
N ASP A 24 8.59 3.72 17.65
CA ASP A 24 9.84 3.78 16.89
C ASP A 24 9.59 4.41 15.51
N LEU A 25 10.15 5.60 15.30
CA LEU A 25 10.03 6.35 14.06
C LEU A 25 10.80 5.71 12.90
N ILE A 26 11.96 5.10 13.18
CA ILE A 26 12.80 4.47 12.16
C ILE A 26 12.09 3.21 11.66
N ALA A 27 11.61 2.37 12.57
CA ALA A 27 10.84 1.18 12.21
C ALA A 27 9.56 1.55 11.44
N HIS A 28 8.81 2.56 11.90
CA HIS A 28 7.62 3.06 11.21
C HIS A 28 7.89 3.43 9.74
N HIS A 29 8.98 4.18 9.48
CA HIS A 29 9.35 4.58 8.12
C HIS A 29 9.76 3.38 7.27
N GLN A 30 10.46 2.41 7.85
CA GLN A 30 10.85 1.18 7.15
C GLN A 30 9.64 0.32 6.79
N ASP A 31 8.70 0.16 7.73
CA ASP A 31 7.45 -0.57 7.53
C ASP A 31 6.61 0.05 6.42
N LEU A 32 6.43 1.38 6.45
CA LEU A 32 5.73 2.10 5.38
C LEU A 32 6.42 1.93 4.03
N GLN A 33 7.76 2.04 3.99
CA GLN A 33 8.51 1.87 2.74
C GLN A 33 8.38 0.44 2.19
N ARG A 34 8.37 -0.57 3.07
CA ARG A 34 8.18 -1.97 2.70
C ARG A 34 6.82 -2.20 2.04
N GLU A 35 5.75 -1.70 2.64
CA GLU A 35 4.38 -1.83 2.12
C GLU A 35 4.21 -1.09 0.77
N ARG A 36 4.84 0.10 0.62
CA ARG A 36 4.91 0.80 -0.66
C ARG A 36 5.60 -0.01 -1.75
N CYS A 37 6.73 -0.65 -1.42
CA CYS A 37 7.45 -1.50 -2.36
C CYS A 37 6.60 -2.69 -2.79
N LEU A 38 5.84 -3.31 -1.89
CA LEU A 38 4.91 -4.40 -2.23
C LEU A 38 3.83 -3.93 -3.21
N LEU A 39 3.21 -2.77 -2.98
CA LEU A 39 2.24 -2.19 -3.90
C LEU A 39 2.87 -1.87 -5.27
N PHE A 40 4.08 -1.30 -5.28
CA PHE A 40 4.82 -1.01 -6.51
C PHE A 40 5.10 -2.28 -7.32
N VAL A 41 5.57 -3.35 -6.68
CA VAL A 41 5.79 -4.64 -7.35
C VAL A 41 4.47 -5.18 -7.89
N ALA A 42 3.38 -5.15 -7.12
CA ALA A 42 2.07 -5.62 -7.58
C ALA A 42 1.59 -4.84 -8.81
N ALA A 43 1.72 -3.51 -8.79
CA ALA A 43 1.34 -2.61 -9.87
C ALA A 43 2.20 -2.81 -11.15
N THR A 44 3.52 -2.90 -11.01
CA THR A 44 4.46 -3.01 -12.14
C THR A 44 4.46 -4.39 -12.80
N ARG A 45 3.80 -5.39 -12.21
CA ARG A 45 3.58 -6.70 -12.84
C ARG A 45 2.49 -6.67 -13.92
N ALA A 46 1.77 -5.56 -14.07
CA ALA A 46 0.87 -5.32 -15.19
C ALA A 46 1.68 -4.84 -16.41
N ARG A 47 1.59 -5.56 -17.53
CA ARG A 47 2.35 -5.24 -18.75
C ARG A 47 1.63 -4.32 -19.72
N GLU A 48 0.31 -4.37 -19.74
CA GLU A 48 -0.53 -3.66 -20.71
C GLU A 48 -1.51 -2.72 -20.02
N GLU A 49 -2.23 -3.22 -19.02
CA GLU A 49 -3.24 -2.45 -18.31
C GLU A 49 -3.30 -2.86 -16.85
N LEU A 50 -3.31 -1.84 -15.99
CA LEU A 50 -3.40 -1.93 -14.54
C LEU A 50 -4.71 -1.29 -14.08
N THR A 51 -5.58 -2.07 -13.44
CA THR A 51 -6.73 -1.51 -12.71
C THR A 51 -6.46 -1.61 -11.22
N ILE A 52 -6.62 -0.50 -10.51
CA ILE A 52 -6.58 -0.45 -9.05
C ILE A 52 -8.00 -0.20 -8.54
N SER A 53 -8.42 -0.95 -7.53
CA SER A 53 -9.72 -0.75 -6.88
C SER A 53 -9.58 -0.81 -5.37
N TRP A 54 -10.42 -0.06 -4.68
CA TRP A 54 -10.48 0.02 -3.22
C TRP A 54 -11.93 0.13 -2.77
N HIS A 55 -12.16 -0.08 -1.48
CA HIS A 55 -13.46 0.09 -0.85
C HIS A 55 -13.34 1.12 0.28
N GLY A 56 -14.24 2.10 0.32
CA GLY A 56 -14.15 3.21 1.28
C GLY A 56 -13.05 4.19 0.93
N ALA A 57 -12.17 4.49 1.89
CA ALA A 57 -11.05 5.40 1.70
C ALA A 57 -9.89 4.74 0.92
N PRO A 58 -9.28 5.43 -0.05
CA PRO A 58 -8.11 4.93 -0.76
C PRO A 58 -6.92 4.80 0.20
N SER A 59 -5.98 3.92 -0.15
CA SER A 59 -4.68 3.83 0.52
C SER A 59 -3.95 5.19 0.49
N VAL A 60 -3.19 5.48 1.55
CA VAL A 60 -2.30 6.65 1.63
C VAL A 60 -1.21 6.67 0.54
N PHE A 61 -0.99 5.53 -0.13
CA PHE A 61 -0.03 5.40 -1.22
C PHE A 61 -0.61 5.72 -2.59
N LEU A 62 -1.94 5.91 -2.68
CA LEU A 62 -2.59 6.35 -3.91
C LEU A 62 -2.58 7.88 -3.99
N PRO A 63 -2.48 8.44 -5.21
CA PRO A 63 -2.63 9.87 -5.40
C PRO A 63 -4.04 10.33 -5.01
N ALA A 64 -4.13 11.55 -4.47
CA ALA A 64 -5.39 12.22 -4.13
C ALA A 64 -6.14 12.71 -5.37
#